data_AF-A0A5Z0F8T5-F1
#
_entry.id   AF-A0A5Z0F8T5-F1
#
_cell.length_a   1.000
_cell.length_b   1.000
_cell.length_c   1.000
_cell.angle_alpha   90.00
_cell.angle_beta   90.00
_cell.angle_gamma   90.00
#
_symmetry.space_group_name_H-M   'P 1'
#
loop_
_entity.id
_entity.type
_entity.pdbx_description
1 polymer ?
#
loop_
_entity_poly.entity_id
_entity_poly.type
_entity_poly.pdbx_seq_one_letter_code
_entity_poly.pdbx_strand_id
1 'polypeptide(L)'
;MQNILSSFTQEKNVCVFTNTLKISIEELEKEFLKQKLKFKKINAYCYLFDAKDKAILSSMKVFNEAHFYIQNYSSYLCALNLEVKAGQRVLDMCAAPGGKSINLANFMQNTGYLACNEMSRDRFFILQKNLKNYGVNAKVFMKDGKNIGNLCPLKFDKILLDAPCSTFAKIGFDLEKSY
;
A
#
# COMPACT_ATOMS: atom_id res chain seq x y z
N MET A 1 -0.13 -28.59 -5.88
CA MET A 1 -1.54 -28.31 -5.52
C MET A 1 -1.75 -28.31 -4.00
N GLN A 2 -1.27 -29.33 -3.26
CA GLN A 2 -1.32 -29.36 -1.78
C GLN A 2 -0.66 -28.14 -1.10
N ASN A 3 0.51 -27.69 -1.57
CA ASN A 3 1.20 -26.50 -1.01
C ASN A 3 0.45 -25.18 -1.23
N ILE A 4 -0.40 -25.09 -2.25
CA ILE A 4 -1.21 -23.89 -2.51
C ILE A 4 -2.40 -23.88 -1.56
N LEU A 5 -3.08 -25.02 -1.40
CA LEU A 5 -4.21 -25.17 -0.49
C LEU A 5 -3.81 -24.95 0.98
N SER A 6 -2.65 -25.47 1.41
CA SER A 6 -2.14 -25.23 2.77
C SER A 6 -1.75 -23.77 3.02
N SER A 7 -1.40 -23.00 1.99
CA SER A 7 -1.11 -21.56 2.12
C SER A 7 -2.34 -20.70 2.41
N PHE A 8 -3.55 -21.22 2.15
CA PHE A 8 -4.81 -20.55 2.49
C PHE A 8 -5.22 -20.77 3.95
N THR A 9 -4.72 -21.81 4.61
CA THR A 9 -5.07 -22.14 6.01
C THR A 9 -4.06 -21.61 7.04
N GLN A 10 -2.88 -21.16 6.60
CA GLN A 10 -1.88 -20.58 7.49
C GLN A 10 -2.18 -19.11 7.80
N GLU A 11 -2.08 -18.74 9.08
CA GLU A 11 -2.09 -17.33 9.48
C GLU A 11 -0.94 -16.59 8.79
N LYS A 12 -1.28 -15.53 8.06
CA LYS A 12 -0.31 -14.77 7.28
C LYS A 12 0.38 -13.74 8.17
N ASN A 13 1.71 -13.73 8.11
CA ASN A 13 2.53 -12.70 8.74
C ASN A 13 2.06 -11.29 8.35
N VAL A 14 2.18 -10.36 9.29
CA VAL A 14 1.82 -8.96 9.09
C VAL A 14 3.01 -8.25 8.46
N CYS A 15 2.79 -7.63 7.31
CA CYS A 15 3.81 -6.83 6.65
C CYS A 15 3.57 -5.34 6.93
N VAL A 16 4.63 -4.68 7.40
CA VAL A 16 4.65 -3.27 7.78
C VAL A 16 5.66 -2.55 6.88
N PHE A 17 5.21 -1.45 6.28
CA PHE A 17 6.05 -0.56 5.48
C PHE A 17 6.21 0.79 6.18
N THR A 18 7.44 1.28 6.27
CA THR A 18 7.80 2.54 6.91
C THR A 18 7.39 3.73 6.05
N ASN A 19 6.73 4.71 6.63
CA ASN A 19 6.49 6.00 5.98
C ASN A 19 7.66 6.95 6.29
N THR A 20 8.71 6.87 5.48
CA THR A 20 9.91 7.72 5.57
C THR A 20 9.64 9.20 5.35
N LEU A 21 8.44 9.58 4.87
CA LEU A 21 8.01 10.98 4.84
C LEU A 21 7.72 11.56 6.23
N LYS A 22 7.55 10.71 7.26
CA LYS A 22 7.16 11.14 8.61
C LYS A 22 8.07 10.69 9.73
N ILE A 23 8.79 9.58 9.56
CA ILE A 23 9.65 9.00 10.60
C ILE A 23 10.92 8.42 9.96
N SER A 24 12.04 8.46 10.68
CA SER A 24 13.22 7.70 10.28
C SER A 24 13.05 6.20 10.54
N ILE A 25 13.84 5.38 9.85
CA ILE A 25 13.82 3.92 10.02
C ILE A 25 14.21 3.55 11.47
N GLU A 26 15.24 4.21 11.98
CA GLU A 26 15.81 3.96 13.29
C GLU A 26 14.84 4.33 14.42
N GLU A 27 14.10 5.43 14.26
CA GLU A 27 13.06 5.82 15.22
C GLU A 27 11.89 4.84 15.22
N LEU A 28 11.45 4.38 14.05
CA LEU A 28 10.36 3.41 13.97
C LEU A 28 10.75 2.07 14.59
N GLU A 29 11.96 1.58 14.32
CA GLU A 29 12.48 0.35 14.94
C GLU A 29 12.52 0.47 16.47
N LYS A 30 12.92 1.64 17.02
CA LYS A 30 12.86 1.88 18.47
C LYS A 30 11.44 1.76 19.03
N GLU A 31 10.43 2.24 18.30
CA GLU A 31 9.03 2.11 18.72
C GLU A 31 8.55 0.65 18.74
N PHE A 32 8.96 -0.16 17.76
CA PHE A 32 8.68 -1.60 17.79
C PHE A 32 9.35 -2.31 18.97
N LEU A 33 10.61 -1.99 19.25
CA LEU A 33 11.36 -2.57 20.36
C LEU A 33 10.79 -2.16 21.73
N LYS A 34 10.31 -0.92 21.88
CA LYS A 34 9.61 -0.46 23.10
C LYS A 34 8.36 -1.30 23.40
N GLN A 35 7.64 -1.72 22.35
CA GLN A 35 6.49 -2.62 22.46
C GLN A 35 6.88 -4.10 22.60
N LYS A 36 8.19 -4.41 22.70
CA LYS A 36 8.74 -5.76 22.77
C LYS A 36 8.34 -6.66 21.59
N LEU A 37 8.04 -6.05 20.44
CA LEU A 37 7.67 -6.77 19.22
C LEU A 37 8.91 -7.40 18.59
N LYS A 38 8.79 -8.66 18.17
CA LYS A 38 9.82 -9.34 17.36
C LYS A 38 9.46 -9.17 15.89
N PHE A 39 10.44 -8.82 15.07
CA PHE A 39 10.24 -8.63 13.64
C PHE A 39 11.41 -9.13 12.81
N LYS A 40 11.11 -9.53 11.58
CA LYS A 40 12.11 -9.82 10.54
C LYS A 40 12.17 -8.64 9.57
N LYS A 41 13.34 -8.03 9.44
CA LYS A 41 13.60 -7.02 8.40
C LYS A 41 13.72 -7.70 7.04
N ILE A 42 12.92 -7.25 6.07
CA ILE A 42 12.96 -7.75 4.69
C ILE A 42 13.88 -6.89 3.85
N ASN A 43 13.80 -5.57 4.04
CA ASN A 43 14.70 -4.58 3.47
C ASN A 43 14.68 -3.32 4.36
N ALA A 44 15.27 -2.22 3.90
CA ALA A 44 15.37 -0.97 4.66
C ALA A 44 14.00 -0.43 5.17
N TYR A 45 12.92 -0.65 4.42
CA TYR A 45 11.62 -0.03 4.70
C TYR A 45 10.53 -1.02 5.11
N CYS A 46 10.77 -2.32 4.96
CA CYS A 46 9.75 -3.36 5.07
C CYS A 46 10.10 -4.41 6.14
N TYR A 47 9.12 -4.72 6.98
CA TYR A 47 9.23 -5.63 8.12
C TYR A 47 8.12 -6.67 8.10
N LEU A 48 8.41 -7.88 8.59
CA LEU A 48 7.43 -8.92 8.87
C LEU A 48 7.31 -9.14 10.37
N PHE A 49 6.07 -9.25 10.83
CA PHE A 49 5.67 -9.59 12.19
C PHE A 49 4.80 -10.83 12.18
N ASP A 50 4.69 -11.50 13.32
CA ASP A 50 3.76 -12.61 13.50
C ASP A 50 2.31 -12.11 13.38
N ALA A 51 1.40 -12.96 12.93
CA ALA A 51 -0.02 -12.62 12.78
C ALA A 51 -0.66 -12.09 14.09
N LYS A 52 -0.28 -12.67 15.22
CA LYS A 52 -0.74 -12.28 16.57
C LYS A 52 -0.42 -10.81 16.94
N ASP A 53 0.62 -10.23 16.33
CA ASP A 53 1.07 -8.87 16.64
C ASP A 53 0.24 -7.80 15.93
N LYS A 54 -0.66 -8.20 15.00
CA LYS A 54 -1.47 -7.26 14.21
C LYS A 54 -2.29 -6.30 15.09
N ALA A 55 -2.89 -6.82 16.16
CA ALA A 55 -3.72 -6.02 17.05
C ALA A 55 -2.89 -4.97 17.81
N ILE A 56 -1.69 -5.33 18.24
CA ILE A 56 -0.75 -4.42 18.90
C ILE A 56 -0.29 -3.35 17.90
N LEU A 57 0.18 -3.76 16.72
CA LEU A 57 0.59 -2.84 15.66
C LEU A 57 -0.50 -1.82 15.31
N SER A 58 -1.75 -2.27 15.20
CA SER A 58 -2.88 -1.41 14.83
C SER A 58 -3.34 -0.46 15.95
N SER A 59 -2.93 -0.69 17.20
CA SER A 59 -3.25 0.19 18.34
C SER A 59 -2.10 1.13 18.71
N MET A 60 -0.91 0.95 18.13
CA MET A 60 0.24 1.80 18.39
C MET A 60 -0.01 3.25 17.98
N LYS A 61 0.46 4.19 18.82
CA LYS A 61 0.41 5.63 18.53
C LYS A 61 1.02 5.95 17.15
N VAL A 62 2.18 5.37 16.85
CA VAL A 62 2.88 5.56 15.57
C VAL A 62 2.11 5.03 14.36
N PHE A 63 1.22 4.05 14.53
CA PHE A 63 0.30 3.64 13.45
C PHE A 63 -0.77 4.71 13.21
N ASN A 64 -1.38 5.23 14.28
CA ASN A 64 -2.40 6.28 14.20
C ASN A 64 -1.84 7.60 13.62
N GLU A 65 -0.56 7.90 13.88
CA GLU A 65 0.16 9.04 13.32
C GLU A 65 0.63 8.80 11.87
N ALA A 66 0.33 7.63 11.30
CA ALA A 66 0.68 7.21 9.95
C ALA A 66 2.19 7.15 9.69
N HIS A 67 2.98 6.75 10.70
CA HIS A 67 4.43 6.52 10.56
C HIS A 67 4.74 5.22 9.83
N PHE A 68 3.78 4.31 9.70
CA PHE A 68 3.90 3.11 8.90
C PHE A 68 2.54 2.64 8.38
N TYR A 69 2.54 1.83 7.33
CA TYR A 69 1.35 1.25 6.72
C TYR A 69 1.38 -0.28 6.83
N ILE A 70 0.25 -0.89 7.22
CA ILE A 70 0.07 -2.35 7.21
C ILE A 70 -0.52 -2.75 5.86
N GLN A 71 0.22 -3.54 5.06
CA GLN A 71 -0.22 -4.00 3.74
C GLN A 71 0.34 -5.38 3.42
N ASN A 72 -0.21 -6.03 2.40
CA ASN A 72 0.39 -7.26 1.88
C ASN A 72 1.76 -6.99 1.25
N TYR A 73 2.72 -7.87 1.50
CA TYR A 73 4.06 -7.77 0.92
C TYR A 73 4.05 -7.73 -0.62
N SER A 74 3.11 -8.46 -1.26
CA SER A 74 2.93 -8.40 -2.71
C SER A 74 2.58 -7.00 -3.21
N SER A 75 1.77 -6.23 -2.47
CA SER A 75 1.44 -4.85 -2.84
C SER A 75 2.63 -3.92 -2.73
N TYR A 76 3.47 -4.13 -1.72
CA TYR A 76 4.75 -3.43 -1.59
C TYR A 76 5.67 -3.72 -2.77
N LEU A 77 5.83 -5.01 -3.13
CA LEU A 77 6.66 -5.42 -4.27
C LEU A 77 6.23 -4.80 -5.59
N CYS A 78 4.91 -4.69 -5.85
CA CYS A 78 4.42 -4.01 -7.05
C CYS A 78 4.91 -2.57 -7.15
N ALA A 79 4.88 -1.81 -6.05
CA ALA A 79 5.35 -0.44 -6.04
C ALA A 79 6.89 -0.36 -6.12
N LEU A 80 7.60 -1.27 -5.45
CA LEU A 80 9.06 -1.34 -5.46
C LEU A 80 9.59 -1.60 -6.88
N ASN A 81 9.02 -2.58 -7.57
CA ASN A 81 9.46 -2.99 -8.92
C ASN A 81 9.16 -1.97 -10.01
N LEU A 82 8.36 -0.93 -9.73
CA LEU A 82 8.15 0.17 -10.68
C LEU A 82 9.41 1.06 -10.79
N GLU A 83 10.27 1.02 -9.77
CA GLU A 83 11.55 1.72 -9.68
C GLU A 83 11.41 3.23 -9.96
N VAL A 84 10.40 3.83 -9.31
CA VAL A 84 10.16 5.27 -9.40
C VAL A 84 11.28 6.06 -8.75
N LYS A 85 11.57 7.24 -9.29
CA LYS A 85 12.62 8.14 -8.81
C LYS A 85 12.02 9.49 -8.43
N ALA A 86 12.70 10.18 -7.52
CA ALA A 86 12.42 11.57 -7.20
C ALA A 86 12.34 12.43 -8.48
N GLY A 87 11.39 13.36 -8.53
CA GLY A 87 11.16 14.26 -9.67
C GLY A 87 10.33 13.69 -10.83
N GLN A 88 10.07 12.37 -10.88
CA GLN A 88 9.29 11.77 -11.97
C GLN A 88 7.79 12.10 -11.91
N ARG A 89 7.11 11.95 -13.04
CA ARG A 89 5.66 12.00 -13.18
C ARG A 89 5.11 10.58 -13.18
N VAL A 90 4.40 10.22 -12.12
CA VAL A 90 3.91 8.86 -11.87
C VAL A 90 2.38 8.85 -11.76
N LEU A 91 1.75 7.85 -12.36
CA LEU A 91 0.31 7.60 -12.24
C LEU A 91 0.06 6.27 -11.51
N ASP A 92 -0.77 6.29 -10.47
CA ASP A 92 -1.44 5.11 -9.92
C ASP A 92 -2.90 5.09 -10.40
N MET A 93 -3.25 4.14 -11.27
CA MET A 93 -4.49 4.18 -12.03
C MET A 93 -5.73 3.68 -11.27
N CYS A 94 -5.53 2.85 -10.25
CA CYS A 94 -6.57 2.24 -9.42
C CYS A 94 -6.14 2.29 -7.95
N ALA A 95 -5.93 3.51 -7.46
CA ALA A 95 -5.09 3.78 -6.31
C ALA A 95 -5.72 3.40 -4.96
N ALA A 96 -7.05 3.32 -4.84
CA ALA A 96 -7.67 3.09 -3.54
C ALA A 96 -7.40 1.67 -3.00
N PRO A 97 -7.14 1.50 -1.69
CA PRO A 97 -7.26 2.50 -0.63
C PRO A 97 -6.03 3.41 -0.44
N GLY A 98 -4.96 3.24 -1.21
CA GLY A 98 -3.81 4.16 -1.23
C GLY A 98 -2.46 3.55 -0.82
N GLY A 99 -2.41 2.29 -0.37
CA GLY A 99 -1.15 1.69 0.12
C GLY A 99 -0.01 1.73 -0.90
N LYS A 100 -0.27 1.40 -2.18
CA LYS A 100 0.75 1.47 -3.24
C LYS A 100 1.14 2.92 -3.54
N SER A 101 0.17 3.82 -3.66
CA SER A 101 0.42 5.27 -3.80
C SER A 101 1.28 5.84 -2.66
N ILE A 102 1.07 5.41 -1.41
CA ILE A 102 1.90 5.81 -0.27
C ILE A 102 3.34 5.31 -0.46
N ASN A 103 3.55 4.06 -0.87
CA ASN A 103 4.88 3.53 -1.18
C ASN A 103 5.56 4.36 -2.29
N LEU A 104 4.82 4.64 -3.39
CA LEU A 104 5.34 5.43 -4.51
C LEU A 104 5.80 6.81 -4.05
N ALA A 105 4.99 7.51 -3.25
CA ALA A 105 5.34 8.81 -2.69
C ALA A 105 6.58 8.75 -1.79
N ASN A 106 6.73 7.69 -0.98
CA ASN A 106 7.92 7.47 -0.16
C ASN A 106 9.17 7.28 -1.02
N PHE A 107 9.11 6.45 -2.07
CA PHE A 107 10.22 6.22 -2.99
C PHE A 107 10.58 7.47 -3.81
N MET A 108 9.59 8.28 -4.15
CA MET A 108 9.77 9.56 -4.83
C MET A 108 10.15 10.70 -3.85
N GLN A 109 10.24 10.43 -2.55
CA GLN A 109 10.51 11.42 -1.50
C GLN A 109 9.54 12.61 -1.53
N ASN A 110 8.28 12.36 -1.91
CA ASN A 110 7.24 13.38 -2.11
C ASN A 110 7.57 14.47 -3.15
N THR A 111 8.52 14.20 -4.05
CA THR A 111 8.95 15.12 -5.11
C THR A 111 8.42 14.69 -6.49
N GLY A 112 8.41 15.62 -7.45
CA GLY A 112 7.86 15.37 -8.79
C GLY A 112 6.34 15.48 -8.81
N TYR A 113 5.68 14.60 -9.57
CA TYR A 113 4.23 14.63 -9.75
C TYR A 113 3.65 13.22 -9.59
N LEU A 114 2.96 12.98 -8.47
CA LEU A 114 2.18 11.76 -8.27
C LEU A 114 0.70 12.04 -8.54
N ALA A 115 0.10 11.24 -9.42
CA ALA A 115 -1.31 11.31 -9.75
C ALA A 115 -1.99 9.98 -9.38
N CYS A 116 -3.12 10.05 -8.69
CA CYS A 116 -3.83 8.88 -8.17
C CYS A 116 -5.27 8.90 -8.68
N ASN A 117 -5.67 7.87 -9.41
CA ASN A 117 -7.02 7.71 -9.92
C ASN A 117 -7.78 6.62 -9.15
N GLU A 118 -9.04 6.88 -8.84
CA GLU A 118 -9.99 5.86 -8.39
C GLU A 118 -11.37 6.18 -8.97
N MET A 119 -12.00 5.22 -9.62
CA MET A 119 -13.27 5.42 -10.30
C MET A 119 -14.47 5.38 -9.33
N SER A 120 -14.39 4.55 -8.28
CA SER A 120 -15.44 4.44 -7.28
C SER A 120 -15.44 5.65 -6.35
N ARG A 121 -16.58 6.34 -6.26
CA ARG A 121 -16.75 7.54 -5.43
C ARG A 121 -16.43 7.28 -3.95
N ASP A 122 -16.92 6.18 -3.39
CA ASP A 122 -16.70 5.88 -1.96
C ASP A 122 -15.22 5.60 -1.69
N ARG A 123 -14.59 4.83 -2.58
CA ARG A 123 -13.16 4.52 -2.51
C ARG A 123 -12.28 5.74 -2.77
N PHE A 124 -12.73 6.69 -3.59
CA PHE A 124 -12.04 7.94 -3.86
C PHE A 124 -11.89 8.78 -2.58
N PHE A 125 -12.93 8.91 -1.77
CA PHE A 125 -12.84 9.66 -0.51
C PHE A 125 -11.96 8.94 0.52
N ILE A 126 -12.00 7.61 0.57
CA ILE A 126 -11.08 6.80 1.39
C ILE A 126 -9.62 7.05 0.96
N LEU A 127 -9.35 6.99 -0.34
CA LEU A 127 -8.03 7.26 -0.91
C LEU A 127 -7.55 8.66 -0.53
N GLN A 128 -8.37 9.68 -0.76
CA GLN A 128 -8.01 11.07 -0.46
C GLN A 128 -7.71 11.27 1.03
N LYS A 129 -8.54 10.70 1.92
CA LYS A 129 -8.31 10.74 3.36
C LYS A 129 -7.00 10.06 3.74
N ASN A 130 -6.73 8.87 3.19
CA ASN A 130 -5.51 8.12 3.48
C ASN A 130 -4.26 8.87 2.99
N LEU A 131 -4.22 9.33 1.74
CA LEU A 131 -3.06 10.06 1.22
C LEU A 131 -2.79 11.32 2.06
N LYS A 132 -3.84 12.07 2.44
CA LYS A 132 -3.71 13.22 3.34
C LYS A 132 -3.16 12.81 4.70
N ASN A 133 -3.70 11.74 5.31
CA ASN A 133 -3.24 11.27 6.61
C ASN A 133 -1.77 10.85 6.59
N TYR A 134 -1.31 10.20 5.51
CA TYR A 134 0.06 9.75 5.35
C TYR A 134 1.03 10.84 4.86
N GLY A 135 0.57 12.08 4.67
CA GLY A 135 1.42 13.20 4.24
C GLY A 135 1.84 13.13 2.76
N VAL A 136 1.10 12.39 1.94
CA VAL A 136 1.40 12.20 0.53
C VAL A 136 0.98 13.42 -0.28
N ASN A 137 1.91 13.99 -1.04
CA ASN A 137 1.67 15.03 -2.02
C ASN A 137 1.29 14.39 -3.37
N ALA A 138 -0.01 14.26 -3.62
CA ALA A 138 -0.52 13.70 -4.87
C ALA A 138 -1.76 14.46 -5.37
N LYS A 139 -1.98 14.41 -6.69
CA LYS A 139 -3.24 14.84 -7.31
C LYS A 139 -4.18 13.66 -7.44
N VAL A 140 -5.29 13.71 -6.71
CA VAL A 140 -6.31 12.66 -6.73
C VAL A 140 -7.44 13.05 -7.67
N PHE A 141 -7.86 12.15 -8.55
CA PHE A 141 -8.97 12.38 -9.47
C PHE A 141 -9.83 11.12 -9.64
N MET A 142 -11.07 11.32 -10.10
CA MET A 142 -12.06 10.27 -10.28
C MET A 142 -12.49 10.21 -11.75
N LYS A 143 -11.87 9.30 -12.50
CA LYS A 143 -12.13 9.08 -13.92
C LYS A 143 -12.12 7.59 -14.25
N ASP A 144 -12.78 7.23 -15.34
CA ASP A 144 -12.57 5.93 -15.98
C ASP A 144 -11.13 5.87 -16.50
N GLY A 145 -10.37 4.87 -16.04
CA GLY A 145 -8.98 4.65 -16.40
C GLY A 145 -8.76 4.51 -17.91
N LYS A 146 -9.76 3.97 -18.64
CA LYS A 146 -9.70 3.83 -20.10
C LYS A 146 -9.56 5.16 -20.83
N ASN A 147 -10.03 6.25 -20.22
CA ASN A 147 -10.02 7.58 -20.82
C ASN A 147 -8.77 8.40 -20.47
N ILE A 148 -7.96 7.98 -19.48
CA ILE A 148 -6.83 8.77 -19.00
C ILE A 148 -5.77 8.97 -20.09
N GLY A 149 -5.50 7.96 -20.92
CA GLY A 149 -4.53 8.06 -22.01
C GLY A 149 -4.87 9.18 -23.00
N ASN A 150 -6.15 9.35 -23.31
CA ASN A 150 -6.63 10.42 -24.20
C ASN A 150 -6.63 11.80 -23.51
N LEU A 151 -6.93 11.85 -22.21
CA LEU A 151 -6.96 13.09 -21.44
C LEU A 151 -5.55 13.63 -21.11
N CYS A 152 -4.55 12.76 -21.02
CA CYS A 152 -3.19 13.07 -20.59
C CYS A 152 -2.15 12.31 -21.43
N PRO A 153 -2.08 12.56 -22.75
CA PRO A 153 -1.16 11.84 -23.62
C PRO A 153 0.29 12.09 -23.22
N LEU A 154 1.09 11.02 -23.14
CA LEU A 154 2.54 11.05 -22.88
C LEU A 154 2.96 11.85 -21.63
N LYS A 155 2.07 11.96 -20.64
CA LYS A 155 2.28 12.79 -19.45
C LYS A 155 3.15 12.12 -18.37
N PHE A 156 3.16 10.79 -18.30
CA PHE A 156 3.73 10.04 -17.19
C PHE A 156 4.96 9.25 -17.61
N ASP A 157 6.00 9.28 -16.76
CA ASP A 157 7.24 8.52 -16.95
C ASP A 157 7.07 7.07 -16.49
N LYS A 158 6.20 6.85 -15.48
CA LYS A 158 5.84 5.53 -14.95
C LYS A 158 4.34 5.46 -14.65
N ILE A 159 3.74 4.30 -14.91
CA ILE A 159 2.33 4.04 -14.61
C ILE A 159 2.24 2.73 -13.84
N LEU A 160 1.59 2.77 -12.68
CA LEU A 160 1.15 1.61 -11.94
C LEU A 160 -0.32 1.32 -12.29
N LEU A 161 -0.57 0.12 -12.82
CA LEU A 161 -1.92 -0.40 -13.02
C LEU A 161 -2.11 -1.67 -12.20
N ASP A 162 -2.72 -1.52 -11.03
CA ASP A 162 -3.32 -2.63 -10.29
C ASP A 162 -4.77 -2.78 -10.74
N ALA A 163 -4.95 -3.47 -11.88
CA ALA A 163 -6.26 -3.58 -12.50
C ALA A 163 -7.29 -4.20 -11.54
N PRO A 164 -8.55 -3.74 -11.56
CA PRO A 164 -9.61 -4.35 -10.76
C PRO A 164 -9.71 -5.84 -11.11
N CYS A 165 -9.34 -6.70 -10.16
CA CYS A 165 -9.41 -8.14 -10.34
C CYS A 165 -10.68 -8.68 -9.68
N SER A 166 -11.16 -9.82 -10.17
CA SER A 166 -12.28 -10.60 -9.62
C SER A 166 -12.05 -11.09 -8.18
N THR A 167 -10.91 -10.75 -7.56
CA THR A 167 -10.64 -10.97 -6.13
C THR A 167 -10.64 -12.46 -5.72
N PHE A 168 -10.48 -13.40 -6.66
CA PHE A 168 -10.44 -14.84 -6.38
C PHE A 168 -9.43 -15.24 -5.28
N ALA A 169 -8.30 -14.52 -5.15
CA ALA A 169 -7.30 -14.79 -4.12
C ALA A 169 -7.74 -14.44 -2.67
N LYS A 170 -8.86 -13.73 -2.48
CA LYS A 170 -9.45 -13.45 -1.16
C LYS A 170 -10.63 -14.37 -0.82
N ILE A 171 -11.01 -15.29 -1.70
CA ILE A 171 -12.01 -16.31 -1.41
C ILE A 171 -11.34 -17.32 -0.47
N GLY A 172 -11.39 -17.05 0.84
CA GLY A 172 -11.57 -18.13 1.79
C GLY A 172 -12.88 -18.80 1.41
N PHE A 173 -12.86 -20.12 1.29
CA PHE A 173 -14.02 -20.90 0.87
C PHE A 173 -15.18 -20.74 1.86
N ASP A 174 -16.05 -19.75 1.66
CA ASP A 174 -17.48 -19.87 1.95
C ASP A 174 -18.18 -20.17 0.63
N LEU A 175 -18.00 -21.41 0.16
CA LEU A 175 -18.94 -22.03 -0.77
C LEU A 175 -20.09 -22.63 0.04
N GLU A 176 -20.85 -21.79 0.75
CA GLU A 176 -22.21 -22.18 1.11
C GLU A 176 -23.13 -21.78 -0.03
N LYS A 177 -23.57 -22.83 -0.74
CA LYS A 177 -24.70 -22.76 -1.66
C LYS A 177 -25.89 -22.11 -0.95
N SER A 178 -26.54 -21.17 -1.61
CA SER A 178 -27.97 -20.97 -1.46
C SER A 178 -28.52 -20.49 -2.79
N TYR A 179 -29.61 -21.15 -3.18
CA TYR A 179 -30.31 -21.11 -4.46
C TYR A 179 -30.74 -19.71 -4.90
#